data_AF-A0A1I7SF85-F1
#
_entry.id   AF-A0A1I7SF85-F1
#
_cell.length_a   1.000
_cell.length_b   1.000
_cell.length_c   1.000
_cell.angle_alpha   90.00
_cell.angle_beta   90.00
_cell.angle_gamma   90.00
#
_symmetry.space_group_name_H-M   'P 1'
#
loop_
_entity.id
_entity.type
_entity.pdbx_description
1 polymer ?
#
loop_
_entity_poly.entity_id
_entity_poly.type
_entity_poly.pdbx_seq_one_letter_code
_entity_poly.pdbx_strand_id
1 'polypeptide(L)'
;MLRFVFWSVLFSICDGHDALTSSSRVACNSTHLCSEVDRSIWLQKREKAKKIKELIDISRIGGFVNKDELEVLDARDELCWDINDAGFLFNNHSDAWPIACLSVGNANNSSCSPAPKEDALFDYIDGQTWKNFVKEARISMGCSVAEIMAAQDVSELFICRERCTHSGIGYFQSLLIMFSLFLTVITLSLH
;
A
#
# COMPACT_ATOMS: atom_id res chain seq x y z
N MET A 1 33.16 -33.70 11.11
CA MET A 1 32.56 -32.89 12.19
C MET A 1 31.92 -31.61 11.62
N LEU A 2 31.23 -31.73 10.47
CA LEU A 2 30.87 -30.62 9.58
C LEU A 2 29.38 -30.62 9.18
N ARG A 3 28.55 -31.38 9.91
CA ARG A 3 27.11 -31.55 9.63
C ARG A 3 26.17 -31.10 10.75
N PHE A 4 26.70 -30.68 11.90
CA PHE A 4 25.87 -30.35 13.07
C PHE A 4 25.70 -28.85 13.34
N VAL A 5 26.54 -27.97 12.79
CA VAL A 5 26.48 -26.52 13.10
C VAL A 5 25.51 -25.77 12.19
N PHE A 6 25.15 -26.33 11.03
CA PHE A 6 24.20 -25.69 10.11
C PHE A 6 22.74 -25.79 10.56
N TRP A 7 22.43 -26.67 11.53
CA TRP A 7 21.05 -26.86 12.00
C TRP A 7 20.69 -25.99 13.22
N SER A 8 21.68 -25.51 13.97
CA SER A 8 21.46 -24.76 15.21
C SER A 8 21.34 -23.24 15.05
N VAL A 9 21.65 -22.67 13.87
CA VAL A 9 21.50 -21.21 13.62
C VAL A 9 20.12 -20.86 13.04
N LEU A 10 19.34 -21.86 12.59
CA LEU A 10 17.97 -21.67 12.09
C LEU A 10 16.91 -21.62 13.20
N PHE A 11 17.27 -21.86 14.47
CA PHE A 11 16.30 -22.07 15.56
C PHE A 11 16.15 -20.92 16.57
N SER A 12 16.82 -19.77 16.39
CA SER A 12 16.72 -18.64 17.33
C SER A 12 16.07 -17.37 16.78
N ILE A 13 15.32 -17.46 15.67
CA ILE A 13 14.42 -16.37 15.24
C ILE A 13 13.00 -16.91 15.30
N CYS A 14 12.44 -16.99 16.51
CA CYS A 14 11.00 -16.99 16.84
C CYS A 14 10.85 -17.40 18.32
N ASP A 15 11.15 -16.48 19.24
CA ASP A 15 10.55 -16.52 20.57
C ASP A 15 9.81 -15.19 20.77
N GLY A 16 8.49 -15.30 20.66
CA GLY A 16 7.57 -14.20 20.40
C GLY A 16 6.29 -14.80 19.87
N HIS A 17 5.63 -15.53 20.75
CA HIS A 17 4.32 -16.15 20.60
C HIS A 17 3.35 -15.18 19.88
N ASP A 18 3.07 -15.43 18.61
CA ASP A 18 1.70 -15.58 18.08
C ASP A 18 1.70 -16.05 16.61
N ALA A 19 1.08 -17.24 16.44
CA ALA A 19 0.49 -17.86 15.26
C ALA A 19 1.22 -17.79 13.90
N LEU A 20 2.07 -18.79 13.64
CA LEU A 20 2.35 -19.26 12.28
C LEU A 20 1.12 -19.95 11.67
N THR A 21 0.41 -19.27 10.76
CA THR A 21 -0.31 -19.90 9.66
C THR A 21 -0.19 -19.03 8.40
N SER A 22 0.54 -19.52 7.41
CA SER A 22 0.32 -19.36 5.96
C SER A 22 -0.36 -18.07 5.45
N SER A 23 0.43 -17.02 5.27
CA SER A 23 0.40 -16.12 4.10
C SER A 23 1.63 -15.21 4.24
N SER A 24 2.25 -14.83 3.13
CA SER A 24 3.36 -13.87 3.05
C SER A 24 3.15 -12.70 4.01
N ARG A 25 3.81 -12.75 5.18
CA ARG A 25 3.65 -11.76 6.23
C ARG A 25 4.28 -10.45 5.75
N VAL A 26 3.44 -9.48 5.39
CA VAL A 26 3.80 -8.06 5.41
C VAL A 26 4.08 -7.70 6.87
N ALA A 27 5.31 -7.95 7.32
CA ALA A 27 5.75 -7.56 8.64
C ALA A 27 6.06 -6.06 8.61
N CYS A 28 5.30 -5.25 9.37
CA CYS A 28 5.54 -3.81 9.48
C CYS A 28 6.92 -3.53 10.10
N ASN A 29 7.94 -3.40 9.27
CA ASN A 29 9.32 -3.20 9.68
C ASN A 29 9.97 -2.09 8.83
N SER A 30 9.84 -0.83 9.27
CA SER A 30 10.86 0.23 9.22
C SER A 30 10.23 1.61 9.54
N THR A 31 10.95 2.70 9.26
CA THR A 31 11.07 3.92 10.08
C THR A 31 10.07 5.06 9.83
N HIS A 32 9.13 4.93 8.87
CA HIS A 32 8.18 5.99 8.58
C HIS A 32 6.85 5.78 9.30
N LEU A 33 6.51 6.73 10.17
CA LEU A 33 5.17 6.86 10.74
C LEU A 33 4.34 7.79 9.86
N CYS A 34 3.11 7.37 9.56
CA CYS A 34 2.14 8.27 8.94
C CYS A 34 1.82 9.42 9.89
N SER A 35 1.62 10.60 9.31
CA SER A 35 1.45 11.85 10.03
C SER A 35 0.22 12.61 9.54
N GLU A 36 -0.13 13.69 10.24
CA GLU A 36 -1.20 14.59 9.81
C GLU A 36 -0.82 15.38 8.53
N VAL A 37 0.47 15.44 8.17
CA VAL A 37 0.89 15.96 6.86
C VAL A 37 0.39 15.04 5.76
N ASP A 38 0.52 13.73 5.93
CA ASP A 38 0.02 12.73 4.97
C ASP A 38 -1.51 12.80 4.85
N ARG A 39 -2.22 13.02 5.97
CA ARG A 39 -3.67 13.30 5.93
C ARG A 39 -3.97 14.50 5.04
N SER A 40 -3.24 15.60 5.20
CA SER A 40 -3.49 16.81 4.41
C SER A 40 -3.26 16.58 2.91
N ILE A 41 -2.24 15.80 2.54
CA ILE A 41 -1.94 15.41 1.16
C ILE A 41 -3.07 14.54 0.61
N TRP A 42 -3.50 13.54 1.37
CA TRP A 42 -4.60 12.66 0.98
C TRP A 42 -5.93 13.41 0.82
N LEU A 43 -6.21 14.39 1.69
CA LEU A 43 -7.41 15.24 1.55
C LEU A 43 -7.37 16.08 0.27
N GLN A 44 -6.22 16.64 -0.10
CA GLN A 44 -6.06 17.34 -1.38
C GLN A 44 -6.31 16.40 -2.56
N LYS A 45 -5.77 15.17 -2.49
CA LYS A 45 -5.99 14.12 -3.48
C LYS A 45 -7.48 13.76 -3.62
N ARG A 46 -8.18 13.62 -2.50
CA ARG A 46 -9.63 13.37 -2.45
C ARG A 46 -10.44 14.49 -3.07
N GLU A 47 -10.14 15.75 -2.75
CA GLU A 47 -10.84 16.90 -3.33
C GLU A 47 -10.63 16.99 -4.85
N LYS A 48 -9.41 16.70 -5.33
CA LYS A 48 -9.15 16.56 -6.78
C LYS A 48 -10.00 15.45 -7.40
N ALA A 49 -10.04 14.26 -6.80
CA ALA A 49 -10.83 13.14 -7.31
C ALA A 49 -12.34 13.45 -7.36
N LYS A 50 -12.87 14.12 -6.34
CA LYS A 50 -14.27 14.61 -6.33
C LYS A 50 -14.53 15.63 -7.44
N LYS A 51 -13.60 16.57 -7.65
CA LYS A 51 -13.74 17.57 -8.71
C LYS A 51 -13.70 16.93 -10.09
N ILE A 52 -12.81 15.96 -10.31
CA ILE A 52 -12.76 15.17 -11.56
C ILE A 52 -14.11 14.48 -11.81
N LYS A 53 -14.66 13.81 -10.79
CA LYS A 53 -15.98 13.17 -10.91
C LYS A 53 -17.07 14.16 -11.32
N GLU A 54 -17.13 15.33 -10.68
CA GLU A 54 -18.09 16.40 -11.02
C GLU A 54 -17.95 16.83 -12.49
N LEU A 55 -16.73 17.06 -12.96
CA LEU A 55 -16.45 17.47 -14.34
C LEU A 55 -16.82 16.39 -15.36
N ILE A 56 -16.55 15.12 -15.05
CA ILE A 56 -16.96 13.98 -15.88
C ILE A 56 -18.48 13.88 -15.95
N ASP A 57 -19.18 14.07 -14.84
CA ASP A 57 -20.64 14.05 -14.81
C ASP A 57 -21.24 15.21 -15.63
N ILE A 58 -20.66 16.41 -15.57
CA ILE A 58 -21.02 17.56 -16.42
C ILE A 58 -20.81 17.23 -17.90
N SER A 59 -19.66 16.66 -18.26
CA SER A 59 -19.34 16.31 -19.64
C SER A 59 -20.31 15.25 -20.20
N ARG A 60 -20.72 14.27 -19.38
CA ARG A 60 -21.67 13.21 -19.77
C ARG A 60 -23.06 13.75 -20.13
N ILE A 61 -23.49 14.85 -19.52
CA ILE A 61 -24.78 15.50 -19.82
C ILE A 61 -24.65 16.59 -20.91
N GLY A 62 -23.48 16.71 -21.55
CA GLY A 62 -23.22 17.68 -22.62
C GLY A 62 -22.89 19.09 -22.13
N GLY A 63 -22.49 19.24 -20.86
CA GLY A 63 -22.02 20.51 -20.31
C GLY A 63 -20.60 20.86 -20.77
N PHE A 64 -20.27 22.14 -20.66
CA PHE A 64 -18.95 22.68 -21.02
C PHE A 64 -18.03 22.72 -19.80
N VAL A 65 -16.77 22.34 -20.01
CA VAL A 65 -15.69 22.40 -19.00
C VAL A 65 -14.74 23.52 -19.38
N ASN A 66 -14.38 24.37 -18.43
CA ASN A 66 -13.48 25.50 -18.66
C ASN A 66 -12.02 25.03 -18.79
N LYS A 67 -11.17 25.90 -19.34
CA LYS A 67 -9.74 25.57 -19.53
C LYS A 67 -9.03 25.27 -18.20
N ASP A 68 -9.31 26.04 -17.15
CA ASP A 68 -8.70 25.83 -15.82
C ASP A 68 -9.15 24.51 -15.18
N GLU A 69 -10.34 24.03 -15.54
CA GLU A 69 -10.86 22.73 -15.09
C GLU A 69 -10.24 21.56 -15.88
N LEU A 70 -9.67 21.84 -17.06
CA LEU A 70 -8.92 20.86 -17.84
C LEU A 70 -7.62 20.45 -17.12
N GLU A 71 -6.94 21.38 -16.45
CA GLU A 71 -5.74 21.09 -15.65
C GLU A 71 -6.03 20.14 -14.49
N VAL A 72 -7.26 20.18 -13.95
CA VAL A 72 -7.69 19.23 -12.91
C VAL A 72 -7.87 17.83 -13.49
N LEU A 73 -8.28 17.71 -14.76
CA LEU A 73 -8.40 16.44 -15.46
C LEU A 73 -7.05 15.79 -15.76
N ASP A 74 -5.95 16.56 -15.83
CA ASP A 74 -4.60 16.00 -16.03
C ASP A 74 -4.18 15.09 -14.86
N ALA A 75 -4.68 15.36 -13.64
CA ALA A 75 -4.44 14.51 -12.47
C ALA A 75 -5.23 13.19 -12.51
N ARG A 76 -6.21 13.05 -13.42
CA ARG A 76 -7.06 11.85 -13.52
C ARG A 76 -6.23 10.61 -13.77
N ASP A 77 -5.29 10.67 -14.71
CA ASP A 77 -4.53 9.49 -15.12
C ASP A 77 -3.67 8.97 -13.95
N GLU A 78 -3.05 9.87 -13.16
CA GLU A 78 -2.35 9.50 -11.92
C GLU A 78 -3.28 8.83 -10.90
N LEU A 79 -4.46 9.41 -10.67
CA LEU A 79 -5.45 8.87 -9.73
C LEU A 79 -6.06 7.54 -10.19
N CYS A 80 -6.19 7.32 -11.49
CA CYS A 80 -6.66 6.06 -12.06
C CYS A 80 -5.68 4.92 -11.77
N TRP A 81 -4.37 5.17 -11.72
CA TRP A 81 -3.36 4.15 -11.44
C TRP A 81 -3.07 3.93 -9.95
N ASP A 82 -3.59 4.79 -9.08
CA ASP A 82 -3.47 4.59 -7.65
C ASP A 82 -4.31 3.40 -7.17
N ILE A 83 -3.63 2.37 -6.67
CA ILE A 83 -4.26 1.16 -6.14
C ILE A 83 -4.34 1.15 -4.62
N ASN A 84 -3.62 2.03 -3.93
CA ASN A 84 -3.55 2.05 -2.47
C ASN A 84 -4.67 2.89 -1.85
N ASP A 85 -4.97 4.05 -2.44
CA ASP A 85 -5.92 4.99 -1.83
C ASP A 85 -7.26 5.08 -2.57
N ALA A 86 -7.30 4.71 -3.86
CA ALA A 86 -8.44 4.96 -4.73
C ALA A 86 -9.77 4.46 -4.16
N GLY A 87 -9.76 3.27 -3.54
CA GLY A 87 -10.96 2.67 -2.94
C GLY A 87 -11.59 3.49 -1.81
N PHE A 88 -10.88 4.45 -1.22
CA PHE A 88 -11.38 5.27 -0.12
C PHE A 88 -11.65 6.73 -0.49
N LEU A 89 -11.26 7.20 -1.68
CA LEU A 89 -11.41 8.61 -2.08
C LEU A 89 -12.89 9.05 -2.09
N PHE A 90 -13.79 8.17 -2.51
CA PHE A 90 -15.23 8.48 -2.62
C PHE A 90 -16.07 7.97 -1.44
N ASN A 91 -15.45 7.37 -0.41
CA ASN A 91 -16.18 7.01 0.81
C ASN A 91 -16.55 8.29 1.56
N ASN A 92 -17.77 8.40 2.09
CA ASN A 92 -18.22 9.63 2.77
C ASN A 92 -17.60 9.84 4.15
N HIS A 93 -17.13 8.77 4.81
CA HIS A 93 -16.63 8.81 6.18
C HIS A 93 -15.10 8.80 6.29
N SER A 94 -14.40 8.70 5.16
CA SER A 94 -12.96 8.48 5.13
C SER A 94 -12.13 9.70 5.55
N ASP A 95 -12.70 10.89 5.63
CA ASP A 95 -12.03 12.07 6.23
C ASP A 95 -11.78 11.94 7.73
N ALA A 96 -12.75 11.37 8.46
CA ALA A 96 -12.71 11.23 9.91
C ALA A 96 -11.89 10.01 10.37
N TRP A 97 -11.49 9.15 9.45
CA TRP A 97 -10.73 7.95 9.77
C TRP A 97 -9.31 8.28 10.26
N PRO A 98 -8.75 7.47 11.17
CA PRO A 98 -7.35 7.57 11.55
C PRO A 98 -6.44 7.33 10.34
N ILE A 99 -5.30 8.03 10.30
CA ILE A 99 -4.26 7.78 9.28
C ILE A 99 -3.63 6.41 9.54
N ALA A 100 -3.41 5.64 8.49
CA ALA A 100 -2.73 4.36 8.56
C ALA A 100 -1.87 4.16 7.31
N CYS A 101 -0.96 3.20 7.39
CA CYS A 101 -0.22 2.73 6.24
C CYS A 101 -1.07 1.74 5.44
N LEU A 102 -1.18 1.98 4.15
CA LEU A 102 -1.89 1.17 3.18
C LEU A 102 -0.90 0.52 2.21
N SER A 103 -1.05 -0.77 1.96
CA SER A 103 -0.25 -1.48 0.96
C SER A 103 -1.07 -2.58 0.31
N VAL A 104 -1.02 -2.67 -1.02
CA VAL A 104 -1.71 -3.72 -1.76
C VAL A 104 -0.77 -4.90 -2.00
N GLY A 105 -1.11 -6.08 -1.47
CA GLY A 105 -0.34 -7.30 -1.68
C GLY A 105 1.13 -7.17 -1.23
N ASN A 106 2.03 -7.55 -2.13
CA ASN A 106 3.49 -7.38 -1.95
C ASN A 106 4.02 -6.15 -2.70
N ALA A 107 3.15 -5.20 -3.07
CA ALA A 107 3.55 -4.07 -3.87
C ALA A 107 4.56 -3.19 -3.12
N ASN A 108 5.56 -2.68 -3.85
CA ASN A 108 6.65 -1.91 -3.24
C ASN A 108 6.22 -0.50 -2.82
N ASN A 109 5.00 -0.08 -3.17
CA ASN A 109 4.42 1.20 -2.86
C ASN A 109 3.46 1.07 -1.68
N SER A 110 3.79 1.69 -0.56
CA SER A 110 2.83 1.96 0.51
C SER A 110 2.37 3.41 0.44
N SER A 111 1.15 3.68 0.88
CA SER A 111 0.63 5.04 1.03
C SER A 111 0.22 5.30 2.47
N CYS A 112 0.30 6.55 2.92
CA CYS A 112 -0.23 6.97 4.21
C CYS A 112 -1.57 7.65 3.99
N SER A 113 -2.64 6.98 4.40
CA SER A 113 -4.00 7.38 4.08
C SER A 113 -4.99 7.01 5.18
N PRO A 114 -6.13 7.71 5.28
CA PRO A 114 -7.16 7.34 6.21
C PRO A 114 -7.73 5.94 5.92
N ALA A 115 -7.86 5.13 6.97
CA ALA A 115 -8.37 3.77 6.87
C ALA A 115 -9.41 3.50 7.97
N PRO A 116 -10.45 2.67 7.72
CA PRO A 116 -11.50 2.36 8.69
C PRO A 116 -10.93 2.04 10.06
N LYS A 117 -11.58 2.54 11.12
CA LYS A 117 -11.11 2.31 12.49
C LYS A 117 -11.47 0.89 12.92
N GLU A 118 -10.44 0.13 13.24
CA GLU A 118 -10.50 -1.21 13.82
C GLU A 118 -9.52 -1.24 14.99
N ASP A 119 -9.85 -2.00 16.03
CA ASP A 119 -9.06 -2.05 17.28
C ASP A 119 -7.68 -2.73 17.10
N ALA A 120 -7.49 -3.42 15.99
CA ALA A 120 -6.24 -4.10 15.67
C ALA A 120 -5.17 -3.15 15.09
N LEU A 121 -3.90 -3.43 15.44
CA LEU A 121 -2.73 -2.74 14.90
C LEU A 121 -2.49 -3.06 13.42
N PHE A 122 -2.91 -4.25 13.01
CA PHE A 122 -2.86 -4.76 11.65
C PHE A 122 -4.23 -5.26 11.25
N ASP A 123 -4.64 -4.93 10.04
CA ASP A 123 -5.90 -5.36 9.46
C ASP A 123 -5.76 -5.51 7.93
N TYR A 124 -6.76 -6.09 7.27
CA TYR A 124 -6.78 -6.22 5.83
C TYR A 124 -8.20 -6.22 5.25
N ILE A 125 -8.32 -5.75 4.02
CA ILE A 125 -9.52 -5.91 3.20
C ILE A 125 -9.21 -6.99 2.17
N ASP A 126 -10.06 -8.01 2.09
CA ASP A 126 -9.89 -9.10 1.13
C ASP A 126 -9.82 -8.59 -0.31
N GLY A 127 -9.10 -9.33 -1.15
CA GLY A 127 -8.86 -8.92 -2.53
C GLY A 127 -10.14 -8.70 -3.33
N GLN A 128 -11.20 -9.48 -3.12
CA GLN A 128 -12.42 -9.31 -3.91
C GLN A 128 -13.14 -8.00 -3.55
N THR A 129 -13.23 -7.69 -2.26
CA THR A 129 -13.78 -6.43 -1.77
C THR A 129 -12.93 -5.24 -2.22
N TRP A 130 -11.61 -5.33 -2.09
CA TRP A 130 -10.72 -4.23 -2.48
C TRP A 130 -10.75 -3.96 -3.99
N LYS A 131 -10.75 -5.00 -4.82
CA LYS A 131 -10.95 -4.89 -6.28
C LYS A 131 -12.22 -4.12 -6.63
N ASN A 132 -13.32 -4.39 -5.92
CA ASN A 132 -14.58 -3.70 -6.15
C ASN A 132 -14.47 -2.20 -5.80
N PHE A 133 -13.87 -1.85 -4.66
CA PHE A 133 -13.68 -0.45 -4.28
C PHE A 133 -12.81 0.32 -5.28
N VAL A 134 -11.68 -0.27 -5.71
CA VAL A 134 -10.81 0.35 -6.72
C VAL A 134 -11.54 0.50 -8.06
N LYS A 135 -12.27 -0.53 -8.49
CA LYS A 135 -13.06 -0.49 -9.73
C LYS A 135 -14.12 0.60 -9.70
N GLU A 136 -14.88 0.72 -8.61
CA GLU A 136 -15.92 1.76 -8.44
C GLU A 136 -15.33 3.17 -8.45
N ALA A 137 -14.18 3.36 -7.81
CA ALA A 137 -13.46 4.63 -7.84
C ALA A 137 -13.02 5.00 -9.26
N ARG A 138 -12.45 4.05 -10.02
CA ARG A 138 -12.03 4.25 -11.42
C ARG A 138 -13.20 4.59 -12.34
N ILE A 139 -14.34 3.91 -12.17
CA ILE A 139 -15.58 4.22 -12.91
C ILE A 139 -16.05 5.65 -12.58
N SER A 140 -16.01 6.03 -11.30
CA SER A 140 -16.44 7.35 -10.83
C SER A 140 -15.57 8.48 -11.39
N MET A 141 -14.26 8.26 -11.54
CA MET A 141 -13.33 9.24 -12.13
C MET A 141 -13.35 9.26 -13.66
N GLY A 142 -14.13 8.38 -14.30
CA GLY A 142 -14.16 8.29 -15.76
C GLY A 142 -12.85 7.79 -16.37
N CYS A 143 -12.14 6.89 -15.68
CA CYS A 143 -10.94 6.23 -16.20
C CYS A 143 -11.26 5.43 -17.47
N SER A 144 -10.22 5.14 -18.26
CA SER A 144 -10.33 4.30 -19.45
C SER A 144 -10.78 2.87 -19.11
N VAL A 145 -11.32 2.16 -20.11
CA VAL A 145 -11.72 0.75 -19.95
C VAL A 145 -10.54 -0.12 -19.52
N ALA A 146 -9.35 0.12 -20.05
CA ALA A 146 -8.14 -0.62 -19.69
C ALA A 146 -7.78 -0.44 -18.20
N GLU A 147 -7.84 0.80 -17.70
CA GLU A 147 -7.59 1.11 -16.28
C GLU A 147 -8.64 0.47 -15.38
N ILE A 148 -9.92 0.54 -15.76
CA ILE A 148 -11.00 -0.12 -15.01
C ILE A 148 -10.78 -1.63 -14.94
N MET A 149 -10.37 -2.26 -16.04
CA MET A 149 -10.12 -3.71 -16.10
C MET A 149 -8.87 -4.11 -15.31
N ALA A 150 -7.84 -3.28 -15.28
CA ALA A 150 -6.64 -3.50 -14.45
C ALA A 150 -6.95 -3.55 -12.94
N ALA A 151 -8.16 -3.17 -12.51
CA ALA A 151 -8.58 -3.35 -11.13
C ALA A 151 -8.71 -4.83 -10.75
N GLN A 152 -8.92 -5.74 -11.73
CA GLN A 152 -9.04 -7.18 -11.48
C GLN A 152 -7.75 -7.84 -10.99
N ASP A 153 -6.61 -7.21 -11.28
CA ASP A 153 -5.27 -7.70 -10.93
C ASP A 153 -4.79 -7.17 -9.56
N VAL A 154 -5.57 -6.30 -8.91
CA VAL A 154 -5.27 -5.74 -7.59
C VAL A 154 -5.48 -6.81 -6.52
N SER A 155 -4.52 -7.04 -5.64
CA SER A 155 -4.63 -8.00 -4.54
C SER A 155 -5.38 -7.41 -3.33
N GLU A 156 -5.40 -8.12 -2.20
CA GLU A 156 -5.86 -7.60 -0.92
C GLU A 156 -5.13 -6.32 -0.49
N LEU A 157 -5.80 -5.49 0.30
CA LEU A 157 -5.25 -4.30 0.92
C LEU A 157 -4.87 -4.62 2.37
N PHE A 158 -3.63 -4.34 2.74
CA PHE A 158 -3.14 -4.39 4.10
C PHE A 158 -3.16 -3.00 4.74
N ILE A 159 -3.56 -2.95 6.01
CA ILE A 159 -3.66 -1.75 6.82
C ILE A 159 -2.77 -1.92 8.05
N CYS A 160 -1.79 -1.02 8.22
CA CYS A 160 -0.90 -1.03 9.39
C CYS A 160 -0.89 0.33 10.09
N ARG A 161 -1.17 0.36 11.40
CA ARG A 161 -1.29 1.61 12.17
C ARG A 161 0.00 2.07 12.83
N GLU A 162 0.99 1.19 12.97
CA GLU A 162 2.24 1.55 13.65
C GLU A 162 3.25 2.17 12.69
N ARG A 163 3.61 1.45 11.62
CA ARG A 163 4.74 1.82 10.75
C ARG A 163 4.52 1.38 9.31
N CYS A 164 4.94 2.22 8.36
CA CYS A 164 4.92 1.90 6.94
C CYS A 164 6.13 1.06 6.51
N THR A 165 5.89 0.11 5.63
CA THR A 165 6.93 -0.61 4.89
C THR A 165 6.97 -0.13 3.45
N HIS A 166 8.10 0.42 3.02
CA HIS A 166 8.50 0.27 1.62
C HIS A 166 9.17 -1.10 1.48
N SER A 167 8.83 -1.86 0.44
CA SER A 167 9.53 -3.11 0.13
C SER A 167 10.99 -2.82 -0.21
N GLY A 168 11.81 -2.88 0.84
CA GLY A 168 13.25 -3.04 0.83
C GLY A 168 13.58 -4.08 1.89
N ILE A 169 14.64 -4.85 1.68
CA ILE A 169 15.19 -5.70 2.73
C ILE A 169 15.51 -4.77 3.90
N GLY A 170 14.74 -4.86 4.98
CA GLY A 170 14.94 -4.00 6.15
C GLY A 170 16.41 -4.02 6.57
N TYR A 171 16.91 -2.91 7.13
CA TYR A 171 18.34 -2.78 7.45
C TYR A 171 18.87 -3.96 8.28
N PHE A 172 18.05 -4.49 9.19
CA PHE A 172 18.37 -5.67 9.97
C PHE A 172 18.59 -6.94 9.12
N GLN A 173 17.66 -7.23 8.19
CA GLN A 173 17.78 -8.36 7.28
C GLN A 173 18.96 -8.17 6.30
N SER A 174 19.20 -6.93 5.85
CA SER A 174 20.34 -6.58 5.02
C SER A 174 21.67 -6.78 5.75
N LEU A 175 21.75 -6.40 7.03
CA LEU A 175 22.91 -6.64 7.88
C LEU A 175 23.17 -8.13 8.10
N LEU A 176 22.13 -8.94 8.29
CA LEU A 176 22.28 -10.39 8.43
C LEU A 176 22.82 -11.03 7.14
N ILE A 177 22.32 -10.60 5.98
CA ILE A 177 22.82 -11.06 4.68
C ILE A 177 24.29 -10.64 4.50
N MET A 178 24.62 -9.37 4.76
CA MET A 178 25.99 -8.86 4.65
C MET A 178 26.96 -9.57 5.61
N PHE A 179 26.53 -9.83 6.85
CA PHE A 179 27.32 -10.56 7.83
C PHE A 179 27.53 -12.02 7.41
N SER A 180 26.48 -12.68 6.88
CA SER A 180 26.59 -14.04 6.37
C SER A 180 27.57 -14.14 5.19
N LEU A 181 27.53 -13.17 4.27
CA LEU A 181 28.47 -13.07 3.15
C LEU A 181 29.90 -12.83 3.63
N PHE A 182 30.08 -11.95 4.62
CA PHE A 182 31.39 -11.66 5.20
C PHE A 182 32.00 -12.91 5.86
N LEU A 183 31.21 -13.66 6.62
CA LEU A 183 31.65 -14.92 7.22
C LEU A 183 32.02 -15.97 6.16
N THR A 184 31.23 -16.10 5.09
CA THR A 184 31.56 -17.03 4.00
C THR A 184 32.88 -16.68 3.32
N VAL A 185 33.15 -15.40 3.05
CA VAL A 185 34.42 -14.95 2.44
C VAL A 185 35.60 -15.25 3.36
N ILE A 186 35.49 -14.96 4.66
CA ILE A 186 36.56 -15.28 5.63
C ILE A 186 36.84 -16.78 5.66
N THR A 187 35.79 -17.61 5.72
CA THR A 187 35.97 -19.07 5.75
C THR A 187 36.58 -19.63 4.47
N LEU A 188 36.28 -19.02 3.31
CA LEU A 188 36.86 -19.42 2.02
C LEU A 188 38.34 -18.99 1.89
N SER A 189 38.74 -17.94 2.60
CA SER A 189 40.10 -17.38 2.57
C SER A 189 41.06 -18.09 3.54
N LEU A 190 40.52 -18.89 4.47
CA LEU A 190 41.26 -19.70 5.44
C LEU A 190 41.43 -21.16 5.00
N HIS A 191 41.01 -21.51 3.79
CA HIS A 191 41.28 -22.77 3.09
C HIS A 191 42.06 -22.50 1.80
#